data_AF-A0A0B7AVW2-F1
#
_entry.id   AF-A0A0B7AVW2-F1
#
_cell.length_a   1.000
_cell.length_b   1.000
_cell.length_c   1.000
_cell.angle_alpha   90.00
_cell.angle_beta   90.00
_cell.angle_gamma   90.00
#
_symmetry.space_group_name_H-M   'P 1'
#
loop_
_entity.id
_entity.type
_entity.pdbx_description
1 polymer ?
#
loop_
_entity_poly.entity_id
_entity_poly.type
_entity_poly.pdbx_seq_one_letter_code
_entity_poly.pdbx_strand_id
1 'polypeptide(L)'
;CSSDLDGIWHTGIVVYGQEYFFGGTDGIEACGPGGTILGQPTQIVDLGKTEIPFDVFMEFLQELSDTTYRPEKYHLFHHNCNNFTSELAQFLTGKDIPSHITSLPQEVLSTPFGAMIQPFVDAMHVQGGHSPFQ
;
A
#
# COMPACT_ATOMS: atom_id res chain seq x y z
N CYS A 1 -21.92 21.16 -4.97
CA CYS A 1 -20.63 20.53 -4.67
C CYS A 1 -20.88 19.10 -4.24
N SER A 2 -21.01 18.19 -5.18
CA SER A 2 -20.84 16.76 -4.93
C SER A 2 -19.34 16.53 -4.80
N SER A 3 -18.85 16.38 -3.57
CA SER A 3 -17.55 15.77 -3.35
C SER A 3 -17.73 14.29 -3.66
N ASP A 4 -17.51 13.94 -4.93
CA ASP A 4 -17.36 12.56 -5.36
C ASP A 4 -16.21 11.97 -4.55
N LEU A 5 -16.53 11.07 -3.63
CA LEU A 5 -15.52 10.28 -2.95
C LEU A 5 -14.96 9.30 -4.00
N ASP A 6 -13.86 9.69 -4.63
CA ASP A 6 -13.12 8.85 -5.58
C ASP A 6 -12.50 7.65 -4.84
N GLY A 7 -13.33 6.65 -4.53
CA GLY A 7 -12.93 5.30 -4.12
C GLY A 7 -12.02 5.18 -2.90
N ILE A 8 -11.41 4.00 -2.74
CA ILE A 8 -10.27 3.76 -1.84
C ILE A 8 -9.05 3.55 -2.71
N TRP A 9 -8.07 4.45 -2.60
CA TRP A 9 -6.83 4.35 -3.36
C TRP A 9 -5.98 3.19 -2.85
N HIS A 10 -5.51 2.38 -3.78
CA HIS A 10 -4.45 1.40 -3.57
C HIS A 10 -3.15 1.95 -4.13
N THR A 11 -2.05 1.76 -3.39
CA THR A 11 -0.71 2.11 -3.83
C THR A 11 0.27 0.96 -3.66
N GLY A 12 1.24 0.91 -4.58
CA GLY A 12 2.42 0.07 -4.53
C GLY A 12 3.68 0.89 -4.80
N ILE A 13 4.84 0.43 -4.33
CA ILE A 13 6.15 1.01 -4.65
C ILE A 13 6.85 0.13 -5.68
N VAL A 14 7.21 0.72 -6.81
CA VAL A 14 8.03 0.05 -7.83
C VAL A 14 9.50 0.39 -7.61
N VAL A 15 10.30 -0.61 -7.21
CA VAL A 15 11.75 -0.47 -6.99
C VAL A 15 12.43 -1.81 -7.30
N TYR A 16 13.70 -1.77 -7.73
CA TYR A 16 14.47 -2.97 -8.10
C TYR A 16 13.76 -3.90 -9.12
N GLY A 17 12.89 -3.33 -9.97
CA GLY A 17 12.17 -4.06 -11.00
C GLY A 17 10.88 -4.76 -10.54
N GLN A 18 10.48 -4.61 -9.28
CA GLN A 18 9.25 -5.18 -8.73
C GLN A 18 8.36 -4.12 -8.09
N GLU A 19 7.06 -4.38 -8.09
CA GLU A 19 6.06 -3.64 -7.34
C GLU A 19 5.82 -4.32 -5.99
N TYR A 20 5.96 -3.56 -4.90
CA TYR A 20 5.74 -4.02 -3.53
C TYR A 20 4.52 -3.33 -2.94
N PHE A 21 3.65 -4.11 -2.30
CA PHE A 21 2.44 -3.61 -1.64
C PHE A 21 2.11 -4.45 -0.41
N PHE A 22 1.19 -3.94 0.42
CA PHE A 22 0.72 -4.62 1.62
C PHE A 22 -0.75 -5.02 1.48
N GLY A 23 -1.03 -6.30 1.62
CA GLY A 23 -2.35 -6.92 1.54
C GLY A 23 -2.72 -7.65 2.83
N GLY A 24 -4.03 -7.80 3.08
CA GLY A 24 -4.54 -8.45 4.30
C GLY A 24 -4.54 -9.98 4.28
N THR A 25 -4.23 -10.61 3.14
CA THR A 25 -4.17 -12.08 3.05
C THR A 25 -2.74 -12.59 3.26
N ASP A 26 -1.77 -12.05 2.54
CA ASP A 26 -0.39 -12.56 2.54
C ASP A 26 0.64 -11.57 3.14
N GLY A 27 0.18 -10.40 3.60
CA GLY A 27 1.04 -9.39 4.20
C GLY A 27 1.78 -8.60 3.14
N ILE A 28 3.11 -8.51 3.24
CA ILE A 28 3.92 -7.87 2.20
C ILE A 28 3.99 -8.79 0.98
N GLU A 29 3.55 -8.28 -0.15
CA GLU A 29 3.53 -8.96 -1.43
C GLU A 29 4.37 -8.20 -2.47
N ALA A 30 4.90 -8.93 -3.43
CA ALA A 30 5.56 -8.40 -4.61
C ALA A 30 4.97 -8.95 -5.91
N CYS A 31 5.04 -8.17 -6.98
CA CYS A 31 4.72 -8.62 -8.34
C CYS A 31 5.49 -7.81 -9.38
N GLY A 32 5.33 -8.14 -10.67
CA GLY A 32 5.78 -7.25 -11.74
C GLY A 32 4.93 -5.96 -11.76
N PRO A 33 5.47 -4.81 -12.20
CA PRO A 33 4.72 -3.54 -12.24
C PRO A 33 3.38 -3.65 -12.99
N GLY A 34 2.28 -3.32 -12.32
CA GLY A 34 0.92 -3.47 -12.85
C GLY A 34 0.45 -4.93 -12.94
N GLY A 35 1.05 -5.82 -12.13
CA GLY A 35 0.79 -7.25 -12.12
C GLY A 35 -0.33 -7.70 -11.18
N THR A 36 -0.90 -6.77 -10.39
CA THR A 36 -2.04 -7.06 -9.51
C THR A 36 -3.33 -7.26 -10.32
N ILE A 37 -4.39 -7.78 -9.67
CA ILE A 37 -5.72 -7.89 -10.29
C ILE A 37 -6.31 -6.54 -10.74
N LEU A 38 -5.80 -5.43 -10.19
CA LEU A 38 -6.22 -4.08 -10.55
C LEU A 38 -5.69 -3.65 -11.93
N GLY A 39 -4.67 -4.35 -12.45
CA GLY A 39 -4.06 -4.06 -13.74
C GLY A 39 -3.18 -2.80 -13.71
N GLN A 40 -3.26 -1.99 -14.76
CA GLN A 40 -2.39 -0.83 -14.92
C GLN A 40 -2.76 0.29 -13.93
N PRO A 41 -1.76 0.96 -13.33
CA PRO A 41 -2.02 2.03 -12.37
C PRO A 41 -2.71 3.22 -13.04
N THR A 42 -3.65 3.84 -12.33
CA THR A 42 -4.33 5.07 -12.77
C THR A 42 -3.40 6.29 -12.74
N GLN A 43 -2.37 6.25 -11.88
CA GLN A 43 -1.37 7.30 -11.74
C GLN A 43 -0.01 6.71 -11.38
N ILE A 44 1.06 7.27 -11.95
CA ILE A 44 2.45 6.95 -11.61
C ILE A 44 3.10 8.23 -11.07
N VAL A 45 3.76 8.13 -9.92
CA VAL A 45 4.45 9.24 -9.25
C VAL A 45 5.92 8.87 -9.07
N ASP A 46 6.82 9.69 -9.62
CA ASP A 46 8.26 9.52 -9.41
C ASP A 46 8.67 10.07 -8.04
N LEU A 47 9.09 9.17 -7.15
CA LEU A 47 9.60 9.49 -5.82
C LEU A 47 11.12 9.76 -5.83
N GLY A 48 11.79 9.50 -6.95
CA GLY A 48 13.22 9.73 -7.14
C GLY A 48 14.02 8.44 -7.13
N LYS A 49 15.29 8.54 -6.71
CA LYS A 49 16.25 7.43 -6.72
C LYS A 49 16.68 7.11 -5.30
N THR A 50 16.89 5.82 -5.05
CA THR A 50 17.48 5.33 -3.81
C THR A 50 18.92 4.89 -4.06
N GLU A 51 19.79 5.09 -3.07
CA GLU A 51 21.13 4.51 -3.03
C GLU A 51 21.17 3.25 -2.15
N ILE A 52 20.02 2.85 -1.58
CA ILE A 52 19.91 1.67 -0.73
C ILE A 52 20.20 0.43 -1.58
N PRO A 53 21.17 -0.41 -1.18
CA PRO A 53 21.42 -1.70 -1.82
C PRO A 53 20.22 -2.65 -1.69
N PHE A 54 20.05 -3.54 -2.68
CA PHE A 54 18.91 -4.46 -2.70
C PHE A 54 18.86 -5.40 -1.49
N ASP A 55 20.00 -5.89 -1.02
CA ASP A 55 20.13 -6.71 0.18
C ASP A 55 19.65 -5.98 1.44
N VAL A 56 20.09 -4.73 1.63
CA VAL A 56 19.64 -3.88 2.75
C VAL A 56 18.13 -3.60 2.68
N PHE A 57 17.61 -3.38 1.48
CA PHE A 57 16.17 -3.23 1.28
C PHE A 57 15.40 -4.50 1.65
N MET A 58 15.89 -5.68 1.25
CA MET A 58 15.24 -6.95 1.56
C MET A 58 15.29 -7.27 3.07
N GLU A 59 16.39 -6.95 3.76
CA GLU A 59 16.49 -7.08 5.22
C GLU A 59 15.45 -6.21 5.92
N PHE A 60 15.33 -4.93 5.52
CA PHE A 60 14.31 -4.02 6.04
C PHE A 60 12.90 -4.52 5.76
N LEU A 61 12.64 -5.00 4.54
CA LEU A 61 11.34 -5.53 4.15
C LEU A 61 10.95 -6.77 4.96
N GLN A 62 11.91 -7.66 5.24
CA GLN A 62 11.73 -8.83 6.09
C GLN A 62 11.39 -8.43 7.53
N GLU A 63 12.12 -7.46 8.10
CA GLU A 63 11.82 -6.94 9.44
C GLU A 63 10.39 -6.39 9.52
N LEU A 64 9.96 -5.61 8.52
CA LEU A 64 8.59 -5.10 8.41
C LEU A 64 7.56 -6.24 8.34
N SER A 65 7.82 -7.26 7.51
CA SER A 65 6.95 -8.44 7.40
C SER A 65 6.82 -9.20 8.71
N ASP A 66 7.89 -9.29 9.49
CA ASP A 66 7.93 -9.98 10.77
C ASP A 66 7.39 -9.14 11.93
N THR A 67 7.10 -7.86 11.74
CA THR A 67 6.68 -6.98 12.82
C THR A 67 5.36 -6.28 12.52
N THR A 68 5.42 -5.18 11.79
CA THR A 68 4.33 -4.21 11.62
C THR A 68 3.38 -4.62 10.51
N TYR A 69 3.89 -5.23 9.43
CA TYR A 69 3.17 -5.56 8.21
C TYR A 69 2.91 -7.06 8.05
N ARG A 70 2.53 -7.70 9.15
CA ARG A 70 1.99 -9.07 9.14
C ARG A 70 0.58 -9.06 8.56
N PRO A 71 0.10 -10.14 7.92
CA PRO A 71 -1.26 -10.22 7.38
C PRO A 71 -2.33 -9.83 8.42
N GLU A 72 -2.18 -10.30 9.67
CA GLU A 72 -3.17 -10.07 10.74
C GLU A 72 -3.16 -8.62 11.27
N LYS A 73 -2.19 -7.81 10.86
CA LYS A 73 -2.10 -6.38 11.20
C LYS A 73 -2.77 -5.49 10.16
N TYR A 74 -3.19 -6.05 9.03
CA TYR A 74 -3.89 -5.28 8.00
C TYR A 74 -5.19 -4.71 8.53
N HIS A 75 -5.37 -3.42 8.34
CA HIS A 75 -6.60 -2.71 8.62
C HIS A 75 -6.83 -1.66 7.53
N LEU A 76 -7.89 -1.84 6.76
CA LEU A 76 -8.19 -1.02 5.59
C LEU A 76 -8.10 0.49 5.84
N PHE A 77 -8.52 0.99 7.00
CA PHE A 77 -8.50 2.43 7.28
C PHE A 77 -7.29 2.96 8.05
N HIS A 78 -6.56 2.09 8.75
CA HIS A 78 -5.59 2.52 9.76
C HIS A 78 -4.19 1.94 9.52
N HIS A 79 -4.11 0.83 8.80
CA HIS A 79 -2.88 0.11 8.55
C HIS A 79 -3.00 -0.68 7.24
N ASN A 80 -2.88 0.02 6.11
CA ASN A 80 -3.13 -0.51 4.77
C ASN A 80 -1.93 -0.29 3.84
N CYS A 81 -2.11 -0.56 2.53
CA CYS A 81 -1.11 -0.33 1.50
C CYS A 81 -0.56 1.11 1.45
N ASN A 82 -1.37 2.11 1.78
CA ASN A 82 -0.96 3.52 1.75
C ASN A 82 -0.03 3.83 2.91
N ASN A 83 -0.27 3.25 4.10
CA ASN A 83 0.66 3.33 5.22
C ASN A 83 1.99 2.65 4.87
N PHE A 84 1.92 1.44 4.33
CA PHE A 84 3.09 0.68 3.91
C PHE A 84 3.93 1.44 2.89
N THR A 85 3.32 1.92 1.81
CA THR A 85 4.03 2.64 0.74
C THR A 85 4.56 4.00 1.19
N SER A 86 3.92 4.67 2.15
CA SER A 86 4.45 5.86 2.81
C SER A 86 5.74 5.56 3.57
N GLU A 87 5.75 4.51 4.39
CA GLU A 87 6.93 4.09 5.16
C GLU A 87 8.07 3.63 4.25
N LEU A 88 7.75 2.85 3.21
CA LEU A 88 8.73 2.41 2.21
C LEU A 88 9.31 3.60 1.42
N ALA A 89 8.47 4.56 1.01
CA ALA A 89 8.93 5.76 0.31
C ALA A 89 9.91 6.58 1.15
N GLN A 90 9.60 6.73 2.45
CA GLN A 90 10.45 7.45 3.39
C GLN A 90 11.77 6.74 3.61
N PHE A 91 11.76 5.41 3.78
CA PHE A 91 12.98 4.62 3.88
C PHE A 91 13.86 4.76 2.62
N LEU A 92 13.27 4.58 1.44
CA LEU A 92 14.00 4.55 0.18
C LEU A 92 14.53 5.91 -0.27
N THR A 93 13.77 6.98 -0.03
CA THR A 93 14.02 8.30 -0.67
C THR A 93 13.96 9.49 0.29
N GLY A 94 13.55 9.30 1.54
CA GLY A 94 13.27 10.39 2.48
C GLY A 94 12.05 11.23 2.13
N LYS A 95 11.24 10.81 1.15
CA LYS A 95 10.00 11.49 0.73
C LYS A 95 8.78 10.66 1.10
N ASP A 96 7.63 11.31 1.16
CA ASP A 96 6.35 10.67 1.38
C ASP A 96 5.54 10.56 0.08
N ILE A 97 4.51 9.72 0.09
CA ILE A 97 3.51 9.65 -0.99
C ILE A 97 2.57 10.87 -0.95
N PRO A 98 1.86 11.21 -2.05
CA PRO A 98 0.96 12.34 -2.08
C PRO A 98 -0.09 12.33 -0.96
N SER A 99 -0.24 13.45 -0.24
CA SER A 99 -1.05 13.55 0.98
C SER A 99 -2.56 13.28 0.80
N HIS A 100 -3.09 13.45 -0.41
CA HIS A 100 -4.48 13.14 -0.72
C HIS A 100 -4.76 11.62 -0.69
N ILE A 101 -3.73 10.78 -0.81
CA ILE A 101 -3.84 9.32 -0.72
C ILE A 101 -3.90 8.87 0.74
N THR A 102 -3.07 9.47 1.61
CA THR A 102 -3.00 9.12 3.04
C THR A 102 -4.17 9.67 3.86
N SER A 103 -4.82 10.75 3.41
CA SER A 103 -5.95 11.39 4.12
C SER A 103 -7.31 10.74 3.83
N LEU A 104 -7.43 10.00 2.72
CA LEU A 104 -8.69 9.46 2.22
C LEU A 104 -9.45 8.54 3.19
N PRO A 105 -8.81 7.62 3.95
CA PRO A 105 -9.53 6.75 4.87
C PRO A 105 -10.32 7.53 5.92
N GLN A 106 -9.76 8.61 6.46
CA GLN A 106 -10.44 9.46 7.43
C GLN A 106 -11.61 10.23 6.82
N GLU A 107 -11.44 10.70 5.59
CA GLU A 107 -12.50 11.42 4.86
C GLU A 107 -13.70 10.50 4.61
N VAL A 108 -13.47 9.25 4.17
CA VAL A 108 -14.54 8.27 3.95
C VAL A 108 -15.27 7.93 5.26
N LEU A 109 -14.52 7.63 6.33
CA LEU A 109 -15.09 7.31 7.66
C LEU A 109 -15.90 8.45 8.28
N SER A 110 -15.56 9.70 7.95
CA SER A 110 -16.27 10.87 8.45
C SER A 110 -17.68 11.03 7.86
N THR A 111 -18.03 10.22 6.85
CA THR A 111 -19.34 10.23 6.21
C THR A 111 -20.28 9.16 6.78
N PRO A 112 -21.61 9.41 6.81
CA PRO A 112 -22.60 8.39 7.18
C PRO A 112 -22.54 7.14 6.29
N PHE A 113 -22.08 7.29 5.05
CA PHE A 113 -21.89 6.19 4.10
C PHE A 113 -20.69 5.31 4.50
N GLY A 114 -19.55 5.91 4.83
CA GLY A 114 -18.35 5.20 5.30
C GLY A 114 -18.63 4.31 6.52
N ALA A 115 -19.35 4.85 7.51
CA ALA A 115 -19.76 4.09 8.69
C ALA A 115 -20.66 2.90 8.37
N MET A 116 -21.45 2.96 7.29
CA MET A 116 -22.36 1.90 6.88
C MET A 116 -21.66 0.80 6.07
N ILE A 117 -20.62 1.15 5.30
CA ILE A 117 -19.89 0.19 4.47
C ILE A 117 -18.71 -0.48 5.17
N GLN A 118 -18.25 0.05 6.32
CA GLN A 118 -17.15 -0.50 7.14
C GLN A 118 -17.03 -2.04 7.08
N PRO A 119 -18.09 -2.82 7.37
CA PRO A 119 -17.97 -4.28 7.48
C PRO A 119 -17.76 -4.98 6.13
N PHE A 120 -18.17 -4.33 5.03
CA PHE A 120 -18.01 -4.86 3.67
C PHE A 120 -16.63 -4.55 3.10
N VAL A 121 -16.03 -3.43 3.50
CA VAL A 121 -14.73 -3.06 2.97
C VAL A 121 -13.58 -3.78 3.69
N ASP A 122 -13.76 -4.16 4.97
CA ASP A 122 -12.83 -5.05 5.67
C ASP A 122 -12.66 -6.42 4.98
N ALA A 123 -13.59 -6.80 4.09
CA ALA A 123 -13.50 -8.01 3.28
C ALA A 123 -12.73 -7.83 1.95
N MET A 124 -12.42 -6.59 1.53
CA MET A 124 -11.74 -6.32 0.26
C MET A 124 -10.22 -6.46 0.40
N HIS A 125 -9.65 -7.39 -0.35
CA HIS A 125 -8.22 -7.68 -0.39
C HIS A 125 -7.70 -7.50 -1.81
N VAL A 126 -6.60 -6.76 -1.98
CA VAL A 126 -5.88 -6.71 -3.26
C VAL A 126 -5.08 -7.99 -3.39
N GLN A 127 -5.29 -8.73 -4.48
CA GLN A 127 -4.63 -10.00 -4.78
C GLN A 127 -3.81 -9.89 -6.08
N GLY A 128 -2.85 -10.80 -6.23
CA GLY A 128 -2.04 -10.94 -7.45
C GLY A 128 -0.53 -10.87 -7.20
N GLY A 129 -0.09 -10.72 -5.95
CA GLY A 129 1.31 -10.80 -5.58
C GLY A 129 1.73 -12.18 -5.09
N HIS A 130 3.01 -12.26 -4.73
CA HIS A 130 3.62 -13.40 -4.06
C HIS A 130 4.50 -12.88 -2.92
N SER A 131 4.81 -13.74 -1.95
CA SER A 131 5.74 -13.36 -0.89
C SER A 131 7.12 -13.06 -1.49
N PRO A 132 7.75 -11.91 -1.18
CA PRO A 132 9.07 -11.56 -1.69
C PRO A 132 10.22 -12.33 -1.02
N PHE A 133 9.92 -13.20 -0.05
CA PHE A 133 10.90 -13.91 0.77
C PHE A 133 11.10 -15.39 0.38
N GLN A 134 10.56 -15.81 -0.77
CA GLN A 134 10.68 -17.19 -1.28
C GLN A 134 11.93 -17.42 -2.15
#